data_AF-W6W423-F1
#
_entry.id   AF-W6W423-F1
#
_cell.length_a   1.000
_cell.length_b   1.000
_cell.length_c   1.000
_cell.angle_alpha   90.00
_cell.angle_beta   90.00
_cell.angle_gamma   90.00
#
_symmetry.space_group_name_H-M   'P 1'
#
loop_
_entity.id
_entity.type
_entity.pdbx_description
1 polymer ?
#
loop_
_entity_poly.entity_id
_entity_poly.type
_entity_poly.pdbx_seq_one_letter_code
_entity_poly.pdbx_strand_id
1 'polypeptide(L)'
;MTQTTDFISELFEAANTLRTIAPAERRRLIERGIATVRAQQELLQLNSNTVAMDPGFLKDMPTLAEMAGRDDAVDVVIGAGMLMLAGEIRRLRILHHGDEG
;
A
#
# COMPACT_ATOMS: atom_id res chain seq x y z
N MET A 1 -12.83 -6.45 -13.41
CA MET A 1 -11.62 -6.51 -12.57
C MET A 1 -11.92 -5.70 -11.31
N THR A 2 -11.55 -6.17 -10.12
CA THR A 2 -11.96 -5.50 -8.87
C THR A 2 -11.08 -4.27 -8.62
N GLN A 3 -11.66 -3.18 -8.09
CA GLN A 3 -11.02 -1.88 -7.82
C GLN A 3 -9.66 -1.99 -7.09
N THR A 4 -9.47 -3.00 -6.25
CA THR A 4 -8.20 -3.29 -5.56
C THR A 4 -7.10 -3.83 -6.49
N THR A 5 -7.44 -4.60 -7.53
CA THR A 5 -6.47 -5.10 -8.53
C THR A 5 -5.86 -3.95 -9.32
N ASP A 6 -6.71 -2.99 -9.67
CA ASP A 6 -6.31 -1.83 -10.48
C ASP A 6 -5.38 -0.94 -9.65
N PHE A 7 -5.68 -0.77 -8.35
CA PHE A 7 -4.83 0.01 -7.46
C PHE A 7 -3.47 -0.66 -7.16
N ILE A 8 -3.41 -2.00 -7.05
CA ILE A 8 -2.12 -2.70 -6.95
C ILE A 8 -1.26 -2.38 -8.18
N SER A 9 -1.85 -2.45 -9.38
CA SER A 9 -1.14 -2.17 -10.64
C SER A 9 -0.66 -0.72 -10.70
N GLU A 10 -1.49 0.23 -10.25
CA GLU A 10 -1.16 1.65 -10.11
C GLU A 10 0.08 1.86 -9.21
N LEU A 11 0.14 1.19 -8.05
CA LEU A 11 1.30 1.27 -7.15
C LEU A 11 2.57 0.68 -7.77
N PHE A 12 2.47 -0.43 -8.49
CA PHE A 12 3.59 -1.02 -9.22
C PHE A 12 4.11 -0.09 -10.31
N GLU A 13 3.21 0.46 -11.13
CA GLU A 13 3.57 1.39 -12.19
C GLU A 13 4.21 2.65 -11.60
N ALA A 14 3.62 3.20 -10.54
CA ALA A 14 4.12 4.39 -9.87
C ALA A 14 5.53 4.18 -9.29
N ALA A 15 5.78 3.04 -8.64
CA ALA A 15 7.09 2.70 -8.11
C ALA A 15 8.18 2.65 -9.20
N ASN A 16 7.82 2.23 -10.42
CA ASN A 16 8.74 2.16 -11.57
C ASN A 16 8.89 3.50 -12.31
N THR A 17 7.95 4.43 -12.15
CA THR A 17 7.90 5.71 -12.87
C THR A 17 8.00 6.92 -11.94
N LEU A 18 8.50 6.76 -10.71
CA LEU A 18 8.53 7.81 -9.69
C LEU A 18 9.06 9.17 -10.18
N ARG A 19 10.10 9.16 -11.01
CA ARG A 19 10.71 10.39 -11.56
C ARG A 19 9.74 11.26 -12.37
N THR A 20 8.68 10.67 -12.92
CA THR A 20 7.64 11.39 -13.69
C THR A 20 6.42 11.77 -12.85
N ILE A 21 6.39 11.36 -11.58
CA ILE A 21 5.28 11.59 -10.66
C ILE A 21 5.62 12.78 -9.76
N ALA A 22 4.70 13.74 -9.69
CA ALA A 22 4.83 14.90 -8.82
C ALA A 22 4.89 14.47 -7.34
N PRO A 23 5.70 15.12 -6.48
CA PRO A 23 5.82 14.74 -5.06
C PRO A 23 4.48 14.63 -4.31
N ALA A 24 3.55 15.55 -4.59
CA ALA A 24 2.20 15.51 -4.03
C ALA A 24 1.45 14.21 -4.38
N GLU A 25 1.61 13.71 -5.61
CA GLU A 25 0.97 12.46 -6.03
C GLU A 25 1.68 11.24 -5.43
N ARG A 26 3.00 11.26 -5.28
CA ARG A 26 3.75 10.19 -4.59
C ARG A 26 3.23 10.01 -3.16
N ARG A 27 3.07 11.13 -2.44
CA ARG A 27 2.48 11.16 -1.09
C ARG A 27 1.05 10.60 -1.10
N ARG A 28 0.20 11.09 -2.01
CA ARG A 28 -1.20 10.66 -2.13
C ARG A 28 -1.34 9.15 -2.35
N LEU A 29 -0.48 8.58 -3.20
CA LEU A 29 -0.46 7.15 -3.48
C LEU A 29 -0.09 6.32 -2.25
N ILE A 30 0.91 6.77 -1.47
CA ILE A 30 1.30 6.10 -0.22
C ILE A 30 0.18 6.20 0.83
N GLU A 31 -0.39 7.39 1.03
CA GLU A 31 -1.52 7.61 1.96
C GLU A 31 -2.73 6.72 1.61
N ARG A 32 -3.08 6.65 0.32
CA ARG A 32 -4.13 5.77 -0.19
C ARG A 32 -3.78 4.30 0.00
N GLY A 33 -2.52 3.92 -0.18
CA GLY A 33 -2.00 2.59 0.10
C GLY A 33 -2.22 2.17 1.56
N ILE A 34 -1.80 3.03 2.50
CA ILE A 34 -1.99 2.83 3.94
C ILE A 34 -3.48 2.65 4.26
N ALA A 35 -4.34 3.54 3.76
CA ALA A 35 -5.77 3.50 4.00
C ALA A 35 -6.40 2.20 3.47
N THR A 36 -5.97 1.74 2.29
CA THR A 36 -6.47 0.50 1.68
C THR A 36 -6.07 -0.72 2.52
N VAL A 37 -4.82 -0.80 2.97
CA VAL A 37 -4.34 -1.87 3.84
C VAL A 37 -5.15 -1.92 5.15
N ARG A 38 -5.34 -0.77 5.81
CA ARG A 38 -6.13 -0.68 7.05
C ARG A 38 -7.58 -1.12 6.84
N ALA A 39 -8.24 -0.64 5.79
CA ALA A 39 -9.60 -1.04 5.47
C ALA A 39 -9.71 -2.56 5.24
N GLN A 40 -8.75 -3.16 4.53
CA GLN A 40 -8.73 -4.61 4.33
C GLN A 40 -8.50 -5.39 5.64
N GLN A 41 -7.63 -4.89 6.53
CA GLN A 41 -7.40 -5.49 7.84
C GLN A 41 -8.65 -5.42 8.72
N GLU A 42 -9.33 -4.26 8.76
CA GLU A 42 -10.60 -4.10 9.48
C GLU A 42 -11.65 -5.10 8.98
N LEU A 43 -11.77 -5.26 7.65
CA LEU A 43 -12.67 -6.25 7.07
C LEU A 43 -12.28 -7.70 7.45
N LEU A 44 -10.98 -8.04 7.51
CA LEU A 44 -10.54 -9.38 7.95
C LEU A 44 -10.85 -9.63 9.43
N GLN A 45 -10.66 -8.62 10.28
CA GLN A 45 -10.96 -8.72 11.71
C GLN A 45 -12.46 -8.96 11.94
N LEU A 46 -13.32 -8.29 11.16
CA LEU A 46 -14.77 -8.47 11.22
C LEU A 46 -15.21 -9.85 10.72
N ASN A 47 -14.60 -10.37 9.65
CA ASN A 47 -15.08 -11.58 8.98
C ASN A 47 -14.50 -12.88 9.54
N SER A 48 -13.24 -12.90 9.99
CA SER A 48 -12.50 -14.14 10.20
C SER A 48 -12.08 -14.40 11.65
N ASN A 49 -12.46 -13.54 12.62
CA ASN A 49 -12.01 -13.59 14.02
C ASN A 49 -10.49 -13.83 14.18
N THR A 50 -9.73 -13.48 13.14
CA THR A 50 -8.30 -13.72 13.03
C THR A 50 -7.63 -12.37 13.26
N VAL A 51 -6.64 -12.34 14.14
CA VAL A 51 -5.84 -11.13 14.35
C VAL A 51 -5.04 -10.88 13.08
N ALA A 52 -5.54 -9.97 12.24
CA ALA A 52 -4.74 -9.41 11.16
C ALA A 52 -3.53 -8.72 11.83
N MET A 53 -2.37 -9.36 11.79
CA MET A 53 -1.15 -8.75 12.33
C MET A 53 -0.92 -7.42 11.61
N ASP A 54 -0.80 -6.34 12.38
CA ASP A 54 -0.34 -5.06 11.87
C ASP A 54 1.15 -5.22 11.51
N PRO A 55 1.51 -5.25 10.22
CA PRO A 55 2.89 -5.43 9.84
C PRO A 55 3.68 -4.17 10.22
N GLY A 56 4.77 -4.35 10.97
CA GLY A 56 5.54 -3.25 11.56
C GLY A 56 5.92 -2.13 10.59
N PHE A 57 6.08 -2.43 9.30
CA PHE A 57 6.39 -1.44 8.27
C PHE A 57 5.29 -0.37 8.11
N LEU A 58 4.01 -0.68 8.39
CA LEU A 58 2.91 0.31 8.28
C LEU A 58 3.07 1.47 9.26
N LYS A 59 3.82 1.28 10.35
CA LYS A 59 4.10 2.35 11.32
C LYS A 59 5.02 3.42 10.75
N ASP A 60 5.92 3.04 9.84
CA ASP A 60 6.89 3.94 9.21
C ASP A 60 6.33 4.56 7.91
N MET A 61 5.25 4.01 7.36
CA MET A 61 4.65 4.47 6.10
C MET A 61 4.12 5.92 6.14
N PRO A 62 3.55 6.44 7.24
CA PRO A 62 3.21 7.86 7.33
C PRO A 62 4.43 8.78 7.18
N THR A 63 5.56 8.44 7.81
CA THR A 63 6.81 9.18 7.65
C THR A 63 7.32 9.10 6.22
N LEU A 64 7.21 7.92 5.59
CA LEU A 64 7.55 7.75 4.18
C LEU A 64 6.67 8.61 3.26
N ALA A 65 5.37 8.73 3.55
CA ALA A 65 4.45 9.57 2.79
C ALA A 65 4.82 11.06 2.89
N GLU A 66 5.19 11.52 4.08
CA GLU A 66 5.68 12.88 4.29
C GLU A 66 6.98 13.15 3.51
N MET A 67 7.92 12.20 3.53
CA MET A 67 9.15 12.28 2.74
C MET A 67 8.85 12.30 1.24
N ALA A 68 7.94 11.46 0.75
CA ALA A 68 7.57 11.37 -0.66
C ALA A 68 6.98 12.68 -1.21
N GLY A 69 6.42 13.51 -0.34
CA GLY A 69 5.91 14.85 -0.68
C GLY A 69 6.97 15.92 -0.89
N ARG A 70 8.26 15.59 -0.72
CA ARG A 70 9.39 16.52 -0.88
C ARG A 70 10.15 16.26 -2.18
N ASP A 71 10.74 17.31 -2.74
CA ASP A 71 11.54 17.22 -3.97
C ASP A 71 12.90 16.51 -3.77
N ASP A 72 13.40 16.43 -2.54
CA ASP A 72 14.67 15.79 -2.17
C ASP A 72 14.52 14.31 -1.76
N ALA A 73 13.33 13.74 -1.96
CA ALA A 73 13.04 12.35 -1.60
C ALA A 73 13.92 11.35 -2.38
N VAL A 74 14.38 10.31 -1.68
CA VAL A 74 15.13 9.21 -2.30
C VAL A 74 14.16 8.28 -3.03
N ASP A 75 14.10 8.37 -4.35
CA ASP A 75 13.17 7.59 -5.21
C ASP A 75 13.18 6.09 -4.88
N VAL A 76 14.37 5.50 -4.64
CA VAL A 76 14.50 4.06 -4.30
C VAL A 76 13.71 3.70 -3.03
N VAL A 77 13.73 4.58 -2.03
CA VAL A 77 13.05 4.36 -0.74
C VAL A 77 11.53 4.53 -0.90
N ILE A 78 11.10 5.53 -1.66
CA ILE A 78 9.68 5.74 -1.98
C ILE A 78 9.12 4.56 -2.79
N GLY A 79 9.87 4.09 -3.79
CA GLY A 79 9.47 2.99 -4.66
C GLY A 79 9.35 1.68 -3.89
N ALA A 80 10.33 1.39 -3.02
CA ALA A 80 10.24 0.26 -2.10
C ALA A 80 8.98 0.32 -1.23
N GLY A 81 8.62 1.50 -0.72
CA GLY A 81 7.37 1.72 0.03
C GLY A 81 6.11 1.37 -0.74
N MET A 82 5.98 1.90 -1.96
CA MET A 82 4.84 1.62 -2.82
C MET A 82 4.71 0.12 -3.14
N LEU A 83 5.83 -0.57 -3.38
CA LEU A 83 5.85 -2.01 -3.64
C LEU A 83 5.50 -2.84 -2.39
N MET A 84 5.97 -2.42 -1.20
CA MET A 84 5.58 -3.07 0.06
C MET A 84 4.07 -2.94 0.31
N LEU A 85 3.50 -1.76 0.08
CA LEU A 85 2.05 -1.54 0.17
C LEU A 85 1.28 -2.41 -0.84
N ALA A 86 1.73 -2.45 -2.10
CA ALA A 86 1.11 -3.29 -3.12
C ALA A 86 1.15 -4.79 -2.75
N GLY A 87 2.27 -5.24 -2.19
CA GLY A 87 2.44 -6.61 -1.70
C GLY A 87 1.48 -6.95 -0.56
N GLU A 88 1.34 -6.06 0.43
CA GLU A 88 0.45 -6.29 1.56
C GLU A 88 -1.03 -6.24 1.17
N ILE A 89 -1.44 -5.30 0.31
CA ILE A 89 -2.81 -5.25 -0.25
C ILE A 89 -3.15 -6.56 -0.96
N ARG A 90 -2.21 -7.10 -1.74
CA ARG A 90 -2.36 -8.39 -2.42
C ARG A 90 -2.49 -9.54 -1.41
N ARG A 91 -1.64 -9.57 -0.38
CA ARG A 91 -1.65 -10.60 0.66
C ARG A 91 -2.98 -10.62 1.40
N LEU A 92 -3.44 -9.47 1.90
CA LEU A 92 -4.72 -9.35 2.61
C LEU A 92 -5.90 -9.73 1.73
N ARG A 93 -5.84 -9.41 0.43
CA ARG A 93 -6.86 -9.85 -0.51
C ARG A 93 -6.88 -11.37 -0.66
N ILE A 94 -5.73 -12.02 -0.78
CA ILE A 94 -5.64 -13.48 -0.85
C ILE A 94 -6.25 -14.09 0.41
N LEU A 95 -5.97 -13.53 1.60
CA LEU A 95 -6.58 -13.99 2.85
C LEU A 95 -8.11 -13.81 2.85
N HIS A 96 -8.62 -12.69 2.32
CA HIS A 96 -10.06 -12.46 2.16
C HIS A 96 -10.76 -13.46 1.22
N HIS A 97 -10.06 -13.94 0.19
CA HIS A 97 -10.63 -14.86 -0.82
C HIS A 97 -10.14 -16.31 -0.63
N GLY A 98 -9.32 -16.56 0.39
CA GLY A 98 -8.53 -17.78 0.56
C GLY A 98 -9.16 -18.82 1.47
N ASP A 99 -10.45 -18.68 1.78
CA ASP A 99 -11.24 -19.68 2.52
C ASP A 99 -12.16 -20.50 1.59
N GLU A 100 -11.75 -20.67 0.31
CA GLU A 100 -12.37 -21.58 -0.66
C GLU A 100 -11.31 -22.44 -1.38
N GLY A 101 -10.48 -23.15 -0.62
CA GLY A 101 -9.55 -24.16 -1.12
C GLY A 101 -9.53 -25.41 -0.27
#